data_AF-A0A951QH88-F1
#
_entry.id   AF-A0A951QH88-F1
#
_cell.length_a   1.000
_cell.length_b   1.000
_cell.length_c   1.000
_cell.angle_alpha   90.00
_cell.angle_beta   90.00
_cell.angle_gamma   90.00
#
_symmetry.space_group_name_H-M   'P 1'
#
loop_
_entity.id
_entity.type
_entity.pdbx_description
1 polymer ?
#
loop_
_entity_poly.entity_id
_entity_poly.type
_entity_poly.pdbx_seq_one_letter_code
_entity_poly.pdbx_strand_id
1 'polypeptide(L)'
;MTTLEIIDVVTKLLGLISIIFAGIALWQSSRYARRQWNLDAFTYYTEKYERIMSSFPKNAYMYRFEIDKQIQSNEEIRLAALRYLNLTSEEYYLWKDHYISNDVWKIWKPEIIRTLQTPLFVREWQTLRHEFKSYPAFSQFVDRIQAETTLIFNR
;
A
#
# COMPACT_ATOMS: atom_id res chain seq x y z
N MET A 1 9.26 -50.69 -36.75
CA MET A 1 8.35 -49.99 -35.82
C MET A 1 6.93 -50.37 -36.21
N THR A 2 6.18 -51.00 -35.31
CA THR A 2 4.79 -51.40 -35.58
C THR A 2 3.87 -50.18 -35.50
N THR A 3 2.70 -50.23 -36.13
CA THR A 3 1.70 -49.14 -36.07
C THR A 3 1.31 -48.78 -34.64
N LEU A 4 1.31 -49.76 -33.72
CA LEU A 4 1.03 -49.56 -32.30
C LEU A 4 2.11 -48.75 -31.58
N GLU A 5 3.39 -48.97 -31.88
CA GLU A 5 4.50 -48.20 -31.30
C GLU A 5 4.46 -46.72 -31.73
N ILE A 6 4.09 -46.46 -32.98
CA ILE A 6 3.93 -45.09 -33.49
C ILE A 6 2.79 -44.37 -32.74
N ILE A 7 1.67 -45.06 -32.53
CA ILE A 7 0.51 -44.50 -31.80
C ILE A 7 0.90 -44.16 -30.35
N ASP A 8 1.61 -45.05 -29.66
CA ASP A 8 2.05 -44.83 -28.26
C ASP A 8 3.04 -43.65 -28.15
N VAL A 9 3.97 -43.50 -29.10
CA VAL A 9 4.87 -42.33 -29.12
C VAL A 9 4.08 -41.05 -29.36
N VAL A 10 3.12 -41.05 -30.29
CA VAL A 10 2.30 -39.87 -30.58
C VAL A 10 1.43 -39.48 -29.38
N THR A 11 0.78 -40.43 -28.70
CA THR A 11 -0.04 -40.12 -27.52
C THR A 11 0.79 -39.58 -26.37
N LYS A 12 2.01 -40.12 -26.14
CA LYS A 12 2.95 -39.58 -25.15
C LYS A 12 3.38 -38.15 -25.49
N LEU A 13 3.70 -37.87 -26.75
CA LEU A 13 4.05 -36.52 -27.20
C LEU A 13 2.88 -35.55 -27.02
N LEU A 14 1.66 -35.95 -27.37
CA LEU A 14 0.45 -35.15 -27.13
C LEU A 14 0.24 -34.86 -25.64
N GLY A 15 0.40 -35.86 -24.78
CA GLY A 15 0.30 -35.68 -23.33
C GLY A 15 1.32 -34.68 -22.78
N LEU A 16 2.58 -34.76 -23.23
CA LEU A 16 3.62 -33.80 -22.86
C LEU A 16 3.27 -32.38 -23.31
N ILE A 17 2.78 -32.22 -24.53
CA ILE A 17 2.33 -30.93 -25.07
C ILE A 17 1.19 -30.36 -24.22
N SER A 18 0.19 -31.17 -23.86
CA SER A 18 -0.93 -30.74 -23.02
C SER A 18 -0.49 -30.28 -21.64
N ILE A 19 0.47 -30.96 -21.00
CA ILE A 19 1.02 -30.55 -19.69
C ILE A 19 1.72 -29.19 -19.81
N ILE A 20 2.50 -28.97 -20.87
CA ILE A 20 3.16 -27.69 -21.12
C ILE A 20 2.12 -26.57 -21.28
N PHE A 21 1.09 -26.78 -22.11
CA PHE A 21 0.02 -25.80 -22.29
C PHE A 21 -0.74 -25.51 -21.00
N ALA A 22 -1.05 -26.54 -20.20
CA ALA A 22 -1.69 -26.37 -18.89
C ALA A 22 -0.81 -25.54 -17.94
N GLY A 23 0.49 -25.81 -17.92
CA GLY A 23 1.46 -25.02 -17.13
C GLY A 23 1.51 -23.54 -17.55
N ILE A 24 1.55 -23.28 -18.85
CA ILE A 24 1.51 -21.91 -19.40
C ILE A 24 0.20 -21.20 -19.04
N ALA A 25 -0.94 -21.90 -19.16
CA ALA A 25 -2.25 -21.36 -18.83
C ALA A 25 -2.37 -21.00 -17.34
N LEU A 26 -1.90 -21.87 -16.45
CA LEU A 26 -1.87 -21.62 -15.01
C LEU A 26 -0.98 -20.42 -14.65
N TRP A 27 0.20 -20.33 -15.28
CA TRP A 27 1.10 -19.21 -15.07
C TRP A 27 0.48 -17.87 -15.52
N GLN A 28 -0.12 -17.84 -16.72
CA GLN A 28 -0.83 -16.66 -17.20
C GLN A 28 -2.01 -16.30 -16.29
N SER A 29 -2.84 -17.27 -15.93
CA SER A 29 -3.98 -17.07 -15.02
C SER A 29 -3.54 -16.48 -13.68
N SER A 30 -2.45 -17.01 -13.09
CA SER A 30 -1.88 -16.48 -11.84
C SER A 30 -1.41 -15.02 -12.00
N ARG A 31 -0.80 -14.68 -13.13
CA ARG A 31 -0.39 -13.29 -13.42
C ARG A 31 -1.58 -12.35 -13.60
N TYR A 32 -2.60 -12.77 -14.34
CA TYR A 32 -3.83 -11.98 -14.50
C TYR A 32 -4.54 -11.78 -13.18
N ALA A 33 -4.70 -12.85 -12.38
CA ALA A 33 -5.28 -12.76 -11.05
C ALA A 33 -4.52 -11.77 -10.18
N ARG A 34 -3.19 -11.87 -10.10
CA ARG A 34 -2.37 -10.92 -9.33
C ARG A 34 -2.56 -9.49 -9.79
N ARG A 35 -2.60 -9.25 -11.11
CA ARG A 35 -2.84 -7.90 -11.66
C ARG A 35 -4.23 -7.37 -11.27
N GLN A 36 -5.26 -8.21 -11.36
CA GLN A 36 -6.62 -7.84 -10.97
C GLN A 36 -6.70 -7.48 -9.49
N TRP A 37 -6.16 -8.33 -8.60
CA TRP A 37 -6.08 -8.05 -7.16
C TRP A 37 -5.40 -6.71 -6.86
N ASN A 38 -4.34 -6.35 -7.60
CA ASN A 38 -3.67 -5.06 -7.43
C ASN A 38 -4.55 -3.88 -7.87
N LEU A 39 -5.32 -4.02 -8.95
CA LEU A 39 -6.26 -2.98 -9.40
C LEU A 39 -7.42 -2.80 -8.43
N ASP A 40 -7.96 -3.89 -7.90
CA ASP A 40 -9.06 -3.87 -6.94
C ASP A 40 -8.60 -3.24 -5.63
N ALA A 41 -7.42 -3.62 -5.13
CA ALA A 41 -6.80 -2.98 -3.98
C ALA A 41 -6.56 -1.49 -4.24
N PHE A 42 -6.02 -1.13 -5.41
CA PHE A 42 -5.80 0.27 -5.76
C PHE A 42 -7.08 1.10 -5.69
N THR A 43 -8.17 0.59 -6.26
CA THR A 43 -9.47 1.24 -6.27
C THR A 43 -10.03 1.37 -4.85
N TYR A 44 -10.05 0.28 -4.09
CA TYR A 44 -10.60 0.25 -2.73
C TYR A 44 -9.88 1.23 -1.78
N TYR A 45 -8.54 1.22 -1.80
CA TYR A 45 -7.75 2.09 -0.93
C TYR A 45 -7.82 3.55 -1.36
N THR A 46 -7.93 3.84 -2.66
CA THR A 46 -8.18 5.20 -3.16
C THR A 46 -9.54 5.73 -2.68
N GLU A 47 -10.61 4.94 -2.75
CA GLU A 47 -11.92 5.35 -2.23
C GLU A 47 -11.91 5.54 -0.71
N LYS A 48 -11.20 4.68 0.02
CA LYS A 48 -11.02 4.82 1.47
C LYS A 48 -10.25 6.10 1.80
N TYR A 49 -9.19 6.40 1.06
CA TYR A 49 -8.43 7.63 1.17
C TYR A 49 -9.32 8.86 0.96
N GLU A 50 -10.07 8.93 -0.14
CA GLU A 50 -10.95 10.08 -0.44
C GLU A 50 -12.00 10.30 0.65
N ARG A 51 -12.58 9.22 1.19
CA ARG A 51 -13.52 9.32 2.33
C ARG A 51 -12.84 9.88 3.58
N ILE A 52 -11.62 9.43 3.90
CA ILE A 52 -10.88 9.93 5.06
C ILE A 52 -10.47 11.38 4.86
N MET A 53 -9.94 11.74 3.70
CA MET A 53 -9.56 13.12 3.38
C MET A 53 -10.76 14.07 3.44
N SER A 54 -11.93 13.63 2.96
CA SER A 54 -13.17 14.39 3.05
C SER A 54 -13.68 14.60 4.47
N SER A 55 -13.18 13.82 5.44
CA SER A 55 -13.52 13.98 6.86
C SER A 55 -12.64 15.00 7.60
N PHE A 56 -11.57 15.50 6.98
CA PHE A 56 -10.76 16.57 7.57
C PHE A 56 -11.53 17.89 7.56
N PRO A 57 -11.45 18.69 8.63
CA PRO A 57 -11.91 20.08 8.59
C PRO A 57 -11.27 20.85 7.42
N LYS A 58 -12.04 21.71 6.76
CA LYS A 58 -11.62 22.37 5.50
C LYS A 58 -10.29 23.11 5.62
N ASN A 59 -10.07 23.81 6.73
CA ASN A 59 -8.81 24.49 7.01
C ASN A 59 -7.64 23.50 7.16
N ALA A 60 -7.85 22.38 7.86
CA ALA A 60 -6.84 21.36 8.04
C ALA A 60 -6.51 20.68 6.71
N TYR A 61 -7.51 20.36 5.89
CA TYR A 61 -7.30 19.78 4.56
C TYR A 61 -6.54 20.73 3.63
N MET A 62 -7.00 21.98 3.48
CA MET A 62 -6.40 22.93 2.54
C MET A 62 -4.97 23.31 2.90
N TYR A 63 -4.67 23.46 4.19
CA TYR A 63 -3.37 23.94 4.66
C TYR A 63 -2.44 22.83 5.14
N ARG A 64 -2.77 21.54 4.92
CA ARG A 64 -1.99 20.40 5.43
C ARG A 64 -0.52 20.39 4.99
N PHE A 65 -0.20 21.02 3.86
CA PHE A 65 1.17 21.13 3.34
C PHE A 65 1.81 22.50 3.57
N GLU A 66 1.10 23.45 4.17
CA GLU A 66 1.65 24.77 4.47
C GLU A 66 2.37 24.72 5.82
N ILE A 67 3.71 24.81 5.77
CA ILE A 67 4.56 24.71 6.97
C ILE A 67 4.34 25.90 7.92
N ASP A 68 4.08 27.08 7.35
CA ASP A 68 3.93 28.34 8.11
C ASP A 68 2.55 28.49 8.77
N LYS A 69 1.56 27.69 8.36
CA LYS A 69 0.23 27.73 8.96
C LYS A 69 0.09 26.70 10.06
N GLN A 70 0.13 27.19 11.29
CA GLN A 70 -0.11 26.36 12.46
C GLN A 70 -1.60 26.01 12.57
N ILE A 71 -1.97 24.85 12.02
CA ILE A 71 -3.30 24.27 12.22
C ILE A 71 -3.39 23.81 13.66
N GLN A 72 -4.21 24.46 14.49
CA GLN A 72 -4.43 24.01 15.87
C GLN A 72 -5.06 22.62 15.89
N SER A 73 -4.55 21.73 16.74
CA SER A 73 -5.14 20.42 16.95
C SER A 73 -6.49 20.55 17.64
N ASN A 74 -7.46 19.76 17.22
CA ASN A 74 -8.72 19.54 17.91
C ASN A 74 -9.12 18.06 17.76
N GLU A 75 -10.22 17.67 18.39
CA GLU A 75 -10.70 16.29 18.36
C GLU A 75 -10.98 15.80 16.92
N GLU A 76 -11.61 16.62 16.09
CA GLU A 76 -11.92 16.28 14.70
C GLU A 76 -10.67 16.01 13.87
N ILE A 77 -9.65 16.87 13.98
CA ILE A 77 -8.36 16.72 13.30
C ILE A 77 -7.65 15.47 13.81
N ARG A 78 -7.67 15.21 15.12
CA ARG A 78 -7.03 14.03 15.70
C ARG A 78 -7.69 12.75 15.21
N LEU A 79 -9.02 12.71 15.17
CA LEU A 79 -9.77 11.56 14.66
C LEU A 79 -9.51 11.36 13.16
N ALA A 80 -9.46 12.43 12.37
CA ALA A 80 -9.14 12.35 10.94
C ALA A 80 -7.70 11.87 10.70
N ALA A 81 -6.74 12.36 11.49
CA ALA A 81 -5.35 11.91 11.46
C ALA A 81 -5.22 10.44 11.88
N LEU A 82 -5.93 10.00 12.92
CA LEU A 82 -5.97 8.59 13.33
C LEU A 82 -6.50 7.69 12.21
N ARG A 83 -7.59 8.09 11.54
CA ARG A 83 -8.14 7.35 10.40
C ARG A 83 -7.12 7.24 9.26
N TYR A 84 -6.40 8.32 8.96
CA TYR A 84 -5.35 8.28 7.94
C TYR A 84 -4.16 7.40 8.36
N LEU A 85 -3.73 7.47 9.61
CA LEU A 85 -2.67 6.61 10.13
C LEU A 85 -3.07 5.12 10.09
N ASN A 86 -4.34 4.80 10.38
CA ASN A 86 -4.87 3.45 10.22
C ASN A 86 -4.82 3.00 8.75
N LEU A 87 -5.30 3.82 7.81
CA LEU A 87 -5.21 3.53 6.38
C LEU A 87 -3.77 3.25 5.94
N THR A 88 -2.85 4.15 6.26
CA THR A 88 -1.43 4.01 5.86
C THR A 88 -0.74 2.83 6.53
N SER A 89 -1.16 2.46 7.75
CA SER A 89 -0.69 1.24 8.39
C SER A 89 -1.14 -0.02 7.63
N GLU A 90 -2.40 -0.09 7.21
CA GLU A 90 -2.92 -1.21 6.42
C GLU A 90 -2.20 -1.33 5.07
N GLU A 91 -2.03 -0.22 4.35
CA GLU A 91 -1.30 -0.16 3.07
C GLU A 91 0.17 -0.61 3.24
N TYR A 92 0.82 -0.18 4.33
CA TYR A 92 2.18 -0.59 4.65
C TYR A 92 2.28 -2.10 4.87
N TYR A 93 1.36 -2.73 5.60
CA TYR A 93 1.38 -4.18 5.82
C TYR A 93 1.02 -4.96 4.56
N LEU A 94 0.06 -4.49 3.75
CA LEU A 94 -0.23 -5.10 2.46
C LEU A 94 1.00 -5.14 1.56
N TRP A 95 1.80 -4.07 1.55
CA TRP A 95 3.05 -4.05 0.79
C TRP A 95 4.11 -4.96 1.42
N LYS A 96 4.33 -4.81 2.73
CA LYS A 96 5.37 -5.54 3.47
C LYS A 96 5.18 -7.06 3.36
N ASP A 97 3.94 -7.53 3.40
CA ASP A 97 3.59 -8.94 3.32
C ASP A 97 3.30 -9.41 1.87
N HIS A 98 3.66 -8.58 0.88
CA HIS A 98 3.60 -8.89 -0.56
C HIS A 98 2.21 -9.16 -1.15
N TYR A 99 1.15 -8.70 -0.47
CA TYR A 99 -0.23 -8.73 -1.00
C TYR A 99 -0.41 -7.74 -2.14
N ILE A 100 0.22 -6.56 -2.05
CA ILE A 100 0.32 -5.62 -3.16
C ILE A 100 1.73 -5.63 -3.75
N SER A 101 1.80 -5.34 -5.05
CA SER A 101 3.05 -5.26 -5.78
C SER A 101 3.86 -4.04 -5.36
N ASN A 102 5.18 -4.12 -5.54
CA ASN A 102 6.07 -2.98 -5.37
C ASN A 102 5.70 -1.80 -6.28
N ASP A 103 5.07 -2.05 -7.43
CA ASP A 103 4.69 -0.97 -8.34
C ASP A 103 3.49 -0.16 -7.81
N VAL A 104 2.52 -0.81 -7.16
CA VAL A 104 1.45 -0.10 -6.43
C VAL A 104 2.05 0.70 -5.28
N TRP A 105 2.94 0.09 -4.48
CA TRP A 105 3.56 0.79 -3.36
C TRP A 105 4.41 1.98 -3.77
N LYS A 106 5.11 1.93 -4.92
CA LYS A 106 5.86 3.07 -5.46
C LYS A 106 4.97 4.29 -5.75
N ILE A 107 3.68 4.07 -6.03
CA ILE A 107 2.71 5.15 -6.26
C ILE A 107 2.24 5.74 -4.92
N TRP A 108 1.92 4.89 -3.93
CA TRP A 108 1.40 5.35 -2.63
C TRP A 108 2.46 5.95 -1.71
N LYS A 109 3.64 5.32 -1.64
CA LYS A 109 4.70 5.65 -0.67
C LYS A 109 5.10 7.14 -0.68
N PRO A 110 5.33 7.80 -1.84
CA PRO A 110 5.71 9.21 -1.84
C PRO A 110 4.67 10.11 -1.17
N GLU A 111 3.39 9.89 -1.44
CA GLU A 111 2.30 10.68 -0.86
C GLU A 111 2.11 10.41 0.63
N ILE A 112 2.28 9.16 1.05
CA ILE A 112 2.30 8.77 2.48
C ILE A 112 3.43 9.50 3.20
N ILE A 113 4.66 9.43 2.66
CA ILE A 113 5.83 10.11 3.22
C ILE A 113 5.55 11.62 3.33
N ARG A 114 5.15 12.23 2.21
CA ARG A 114 4.88 13.67 2.13
C ARG A 114 3.85 14.12 3.17
N THR A 115 2.80 13.32 3.40
CA THR A 115 1.74 13.62 4.37
C THR A 115 2.22 13.42 5.81
N LEU A 116 2.92 12.31 6.10
CA LEU A 116 3.44 12.02 7.45
C LEU A 116 4.50 13.00 7.93
N GLN A 117 5.20 13.66 7.02
CA GLN A 117 6.21 14.68 7.30
C GLN A 117 5.63 16.08 7.56
N THR A 118 4.32 16.27 7.36
CA THR A 118 3.69 17.58 7.61
C THR A 118 3.68 17.92 9.10
N PRO A 119 3.73 19.21 9.48
CA PRO A 119 3.65 19.62 10.89
C PRO A 119 2.41 19.08 11.61
N LEU A 120 1.29 18.94 10.89
CA LEU A 120 0.06 18.35 11.42
C LEU A 120 0.30 16.90 11.85
N PHE A 121 0.81 16.06 10.95
CA PHE A 121 0.99 14.63 11.24
C PHE A 121 2.15 14.36 12.20
N VAL A 122 3.22 15.15 12.16
CA VAL A 122 4.30 15.08 13.15
C VAL A 122 3.75 15.32 14.56
N ARG A 123 2.91 16.36 14.73
CA ARG A 123 2.28 16.67 16.02
C ARG A 123 1.30 15.58 16.46
N GLU A 124 0.36 15.18 15.59
CA GLU A 124 -0.65 14.19 15.96
C GLU A 124 0.00 12.82 16.26
N TRP A 125 1.08 12.45 15.57
CA TRP A 125 1.81 11.22 15.81
C TRP A 125 2.34 11.11 17.25
N GLN A 126 2.84 12.21 17.84
CA GLN A 126 3.29 12.21 19.24
C GLN A 126 2.20 11.76 20.21
N THR A 127 0.94 12.08 19.90
CA THR A 127 -0.21 11.66 20.70
C THR A 127 -0.68 10.26 20.31
N LEU A 128 -0.79 9.97 19.02
CA LEU A 128 -1.46 8.77 18.50
C LEU A 128 -0.57 7.53 18.41
N ARG A 129 0.76 7.66 18.51
CA ARG A 129 1.71 6.54 18.36
C ARG A 129 1.39 5.32 19.22
N HIS A 130 0.80 5.52 20.41
CA HIS A 130 0.46 4.44 21.32
C HIS A 130 -0.66 3.51 20.82
N GLU A 131 -1.53 4.00 19.93
CA GLU A 131 -2.57 3.19 19.26
C GLU A 131 -1.93 2.15 18.31
N PHE A 132 -0.71 2.41 17.85
CA PHE A 132 0.02 1.58 16.88
C PHE A 132 1.01 0.61 17.54
N LYS A 133 0.93 0.38 18.86
CA LYS A 133 1.85 -0.53 19.57
C LYS A 133 1.84 -1.96 19.02
N SER A 134 0.70 -2.44 18.54
CA SER A 134 0.56 -3.76 17.90
C SER A 134 1.19 -3.82 16.50
N TYR A 135 1.65 -2.68 15.97
CA TYR A 135 2.17 -2.52 14.62
C TYR A 135 3.59 -1.94 14.62
N PRO A 136 4.58 -2.57 15.30
CA PRO A 136 5.88 -1.95 15.57
C PRO A 136 6.68 -1.59 14.31
N ALA A 137 6.55 -2.35 13.23
CA ALA A 137 7.23 -2.03 11.97
C ALA A 137 6.69 -0.75 11.32
N PHE A 138 5.39 -0.51 11.41
CA PHE A 138 4.78 0.72 10.93
C PHE A 138 5.19 1.90 11.83
N SER A 139 5.18 1.74 13.16
CA SER A 139 5.65 2.81 14.06
C SER A 139 7.10 3.20 13.77
N GLN A 140 7.99 2.23 13.55
CA GLN A 140 9.39 2.50 13.19
C GLN A 140 9.52 3.19 11.82
N PHE A 141 8.65 2.87 10.87
CA PHE A 141 8.60 3.52 9.56
C PHE A 141 8.23 4.99 9.70
N VAL A 142 7.18 5.33 10.46
CA VAL A 142 6.77 6.71 10.72
C VAL A 142 7.86 7.47 11.48
N ASP A 143 8.41 6.88 12.55
CA ASP A 143 9.46 7.50 13.38
C ASP A 143 10.70 7.86 12.53
N ARG A 144 11.11 6.97 11.61
CA ARG A 144 12.25 7.21 10.71
C ARG A 144 11.99 8.37 9.75
N ILE A 145 10.82 8.37 9.10
CA ILE A 145 10.46 9.39 8.11
C ILE A 145 10.39 10.78 8.73
N GLN A 146 9.85 10.88 9.94
CA GLN A 146 9.73 12.15 10.66
C GLN A 146 11.08 12.63 11.22
N ALA A 147 11.98 11.73 11.60
CA ALA A 147 13.33 12.09 12.01
C ALA A 147 14.16 12.70 10.86
N GLU A 148 14.01 12.18 9.63
CA GLU A 148 14.66 12.74 8.43
C GLU A 148 14.20 14.18 8.14
N THR A 149 12.93 14.49 8.44
CA THR A 149 12.35 15.84 8.27
C THR A 149 12.93 16.86 9.25
N THR A 150 13.13 16.48 10.51
CA THR A 150 13.71 17.37 11.54
C THR A 150 15.14 17.82 11.19
N LEU A 151 15.88 17.03 10.41
CA LEU A 151 17.23 17.40 9.95
C LEU A 151 17.23 18.44 8.83
N ILE A 152 16.14 18.55 8.06
CA ILE A 152 16.02 19.48 6.93
C ILE A 152 15.61 20.87 7.40
N PHE A 153 14.72 20.96 8.40
CA PHE A 153 14.22 22.25 8.91
C PHE A 153 15.14 22.94 9.92
N ASN A 154 16.20 22.27 10.37
CA ASN A 154 17.22 22.83 11.28
C ASN A 154 18.53 23.24 10.56
N ARG A 155 18.52 23.33 9.22
CA ARG A 155 19.59 23.89 8.40
C ARG A 155 19.14 25.20 7.77
#